data_AF-A0A6P4BFM8-F1
#
_entry.id   AF-A0A6P4BFM8-F1
#
_cell.length_a   1.000
_cell.length_b   1.000
_cell.length_c   1.000
_cell.angle_alpha   90.00
_cell.angle_beta   90.00
_cell.angle_gamma   90.00
#
_symmetry.space_group_name_H-M   'P 1'
#
loop_
_entity.id
_entity.type
_entity.pdbx_description
1 polymer ?
#
loop_
_entity_poly.entity_id
_entity_poly.type
_entity_poly.pdbx_seq_one_letter_code
_entity_poly.pdbx_strand_id
1 'polypeptide(L)'
;MSFVRNFEPEGRHLHGGYRSTYDHANYAKYDAVPASLKRRKYAAPAWEDSQMYYLPYTVQNNFSSANFQAPPTRSNADTSTSASLQLDWSIFEDDKPSFMSRDEIDRYSPSRKDGIDVRHETHLRYSYCAYLQNLGMRLELPQTTIGTAMVLCHRFFVRRSHACHDRFLIATAALFLAAKSEESPRPLNNVLRASSEILHKQDFTMLSYLFPIDWFEQYRERLFEAEQLILTTLNFELNVQHPYAPLTSVLNKLGLSKTILVNLALNLVSEGLRSSLWLQFKPEHIAAGAAYLAAKFLNMDLAADRNIWQEFQTTPSILQDVSQQLLELF
;
A
#
# COMPACT_ATOMS: atom_id res chain seq x y z
N MET A 1 -70.97 -22.18 -33.35
CA MET A 1 -72.42 -21.93 -33.49
C MET A 1 -72.90 -21.23 -32.22
N SER A 2 -73.37 -20.00 -32.37
CA SER A 2 -74.47 -19.31 -31.66
C SER A 2 -74.55 -19.42 -30.13
N PHE A 3 -74.19 -18.39 -29.35
CA PHE A 3 -74.98 -17.22 -28.91
C PHE A 3 -76.03 -17.47 -27.79
N VAL A 4 -76.02 -16.56 -26.80
CA VAL A 4 -77.17 -15.89 -26.12
C VAL A 4 -77.49 -16.22 -24.62
N ARG A 5 -77.22 -15.15 -23.81
CA ARG A 5 -78.03 -14.44 -22.77
C ARG A 5 -78.25 -14.98 -21.35
N ASN A 6 -77.67 -14.23 -20.40
CA ASN A 6 -78.25 -13.43 -19.30
C ASN A 6 -79.59 -13.84 -18.67
N PHE A 7 -79.63 -13.81 -17.32
CA PHE A 7 -80.69 -13.16 -16.51
C PHE A 7 -80.24 -13.05 -15.03
N GLU A 8 -80.14 -11.83 -14.49
CA GLU A 8 -80.38 -11.50 -13.06
C GLU A 8 -81.84 -11.01 -12.93
N PRO A 9 -82.47 -11.00 -11.73
CA PRO A 9 -82.59 -9.73 -11.00
C PRO A 9 -82.76 -9.78 -9.44
N GLU A 10 -82.34 -8.66 -8.82
CA GLU A 10 -82.97 -7.84 -7.75
C GLU A 10 -83.27 -8.32 -6.30
N GLY A 11 -82.97 -7.44 -5.32
CA GLY A 11 -83.62 -7.46 -3.99
C GLY A 11 -83.08 -6.59 -2.82
N ARG A 12 -83.00 -5.25 -2.98
CA ARG A 12 -83.22 -4.10 -2.04
C ARG A 12 -82.87 -4.09 -0.51
N HIS A 13 -82.13 -3.02 -0.12
CA HIS A 13 -82.22 -2.02 1.00
C HIS A 13 -82.52 -2.43 2.48
N LEU A 14 -81.95 -1.88 3.57
CA LEU A 14 -81.78 -0.49 4.10
C LEU A 14 -80.75 -0.49 5.30
N HIS A 15 -79.75 0.40 5.35
CA HIS A 15 -79.58 1.62 6.21
C HIS A 15 -79.20 1.45 7.72
N GLY A 16 -78.09 2.07 8.17
CA GLY A 16 -77.88 2.45 9.58
C GLY A 16 -76.44 2.51 10.16
N GLY A 17 -75.75 3.65 10.02
CA GLY A 17 -75.08 4.42 11.11
C GLY A 17 -73.95 3.87 12.02
N TYR A 18 -72.83 4.60 11.98
CA TYR A 18 -71.91 5.01 13.07
C TYR A 18 -70.78 4.10 13.63
N ARG A 19 -69.55 4.49 13.20
CA ARG A 19 -68.35 4.93 13.99
C ARG A 19 -67.54 3.94 14.87
N SER A 20 -66.23 4.00 14.60
CA SER A 20 -65.06 3.94 15.51
C SER A 20 -64.68 2.57 16.10
N THR A 21 -63.64 1.91 15.59
CA THR A 21 -62.18 2.05 15.89
C THR A 21 -61.69 1.01 16.89
N TYR A 22 -60.83 0.13 16.35
CA TYR A 22 -59.74 -0.62 16.96
C TYR A 22 -60.04 -1.52 18.16
N ASP A 23 -60.03 -2.83 17.88
CA ASP A 23 -59.70 -3.83 18.88
C ASP A 23 -58.90 -4.98 18.25
N HIS A 24 -57.91 -5.43 19.03
CA HIS A 24 -57.50 -6.83 19.17
C HIS A 24 -56.75 -7.48 17.98
N ALA A 25 -55.90 -8.49 18.17
CA ALA A 25 -55.21 -9.06 19.30
C ALA A 25 -54.24 -10.12 18.73
N ASN A 26 -53.21 -10.42 19.53
CA ASN A 26 -52.37 -11.61 19.55
C ASN A 26 -52.91 -12.90 18.89
N TYR A 27 -52.02 -13.64 18.21
CA TYR A 27 -51.92 -15.11 18.15
C TYR A 27 -50.51 -15.45 17.60
N ALA A 28 -49.77 -16.49 17.96
CA ALA A 28 -49.66 -17.39 19.08
C ALA A 28 -48.32 -18.16 18.90
N LYS A 29 -47.77 -18.67 20.01
CA LYS A 29 -46.55 -19.48 20.10
C LYS A 29 -46.69 -20.85 19.40
N TYR A 30 -45.55 -21.38 18.93
CA TYR A 30 -45.18 -22.79 19.09
C TYR A 30 -43.69 -22.89 19.47
N ASP A 31 -43.43 -23.69 20.52
CA ASP A 31 -42.12 -24.00 21.10
C ASP A 31 -41.41 -25.15 20.37
N ALA A 32 -40.08 -25.07 20.22
CA ALA A 32 -39.15 -26.21 20.26
C ALA A 32 -37.69 -25.72 20.45
N VAL A 33 -36.95 -26.37 21.35
CA VAL A 33 -35.70 -25.94 22.03
C VAL A 33 -34.42 -26.42 21.25
N PRO A 34 -33.16 -26.25 21.73
CA PRO A 34 -32.17 -25.24 21.28
C PRO A 34 -30.89 -25.84 20.63
N ALA A 35 -30.05 -25.00 20.01
CA ALA A 35 -28.64 -25.34 19.79
C ALA A 35 -27.73 -24.12 19.97
N SER A 36 -27.02 -24.13 21.09
CA SER A 36 -25.83 -23.34 21.37
C SER A 36 -24.71 -23.61 20.35
N LEU A 37 -23.98 -22.58 19.93
CA LEU A 37 -22.51 -22.54 19.99
C LEU A 37 -21.99 -21.13 19.62
N LYS A 38 -21.29 -20.56 20.59
CA LYS A 38 -20.73 -19.21 20.61
C LYS A 38 -19.68 -19.04 19.50
N ARG A 39 -19.91 -18.11 18.55
CA ARG A 39 -18.83 -17.54 17.73
C ARG A 39 -18.12 -16.47 18.55
N ARG A 40 -16.91 -16.77 19.02
CA ARG A 40 -16.02 -15.79 19.69
C ARG A 40 -15.71 -14.65 18.71
N LYS A 41 -16.00 -13.42 19.15
CA LYS A 41 -15.53 -12.18 18.54
C LYS A 41 -14.06 -12.02 18.90
N TYR A 42 -13.19 -11.86 17.91
CA TYR A 42 -11.81 -11.41 18.15
C TYR A 42 -11.84 -9.90 18.39
N ALA A 43 -11.30 -9.48 19.53
CA ALA A 43 -11.10 -8.09 19.91
C ALA A 43 -9.87 -7.54 19.15
N ALA A 44 -10.01 -6.34 18.58
CA ALA A 44 -8.88 -5.55 18.09
C ALA A 44 -8.14 -4.93 19.29
N PRO A 45 -6.79 -4.81 19.27
CA PRO A 45 -6.09 -4.09 20.32
C PRO A 45 -6.36 -2.59 20.21
N ALA A 46 -6.86 -2.03 21.31
CA ALA A 46 -7.12 -0.61 21.47
C ALA A 46 -5.81 0.18 21.56
N TRP A 47 -5.56 1.00 20.55
CA TRP A 47 -4.71 2.17 20.66
C TRP A 47 -5.54 3.35 20.17
N GLU A 48 -6.37 3.89 21.06
CA GLU A 48 -7.15 5.10 20.82
C GLU A 48 -6.24 6.33 20.82
N ASP A 49 -6.48 7.15 19.81
CA ASP A 49 -6.51 8.61 19.81
C ASP A 49 -5.34 9.39 20.43
N SER A 50 -4.51 9.93 19.53
CA SER A 50 -4.03 11.30 19.68
C SER A 50 -4.36 12.07 18.40
N GLN A 51 -5.54 12.68 18.44
CA GLN A 51 -6.00 13.69 17.52
C GLN A 51 -5.09 14.93 17.64
N MET A 52 -4.42 15.30 16.57
CA MET A 52 -4.02 16.69 16.34
C MET A 52 -4.44 17.06 14.91
N TYR A 53 -5.29 18.07 14.87
CA TYR A 53 -5.95 18.63 13.70
C TYR A 53 -4.96 18.99 12.59
N TYR A 54 -5.11 18.37 11.41
CA TYR A 54 -4.56 18.93 10.17
C TYR A 54 -5.61 19.86 9.56
N LEU A 55 -5.47 21.16 9.81
CA LEU A 55 -6.07 22.23 9.01
C LEU A 55 -5.04 22.67 7.95
N PRO A 56 -5.43 22.83 6.67
CA PRO A 56 -4.53 23.41 5.67
C PRO A 56 -4.33 24.90 5.94
N TYR A 57 -3.08 25.34 6.07
CA TYR A 57 -2.72 26.75 6.14
C TYR A 57 -2.98 27.43 4.79
N THR A 58 -3.80 28.48 4.84
CA THR A 58 -4.02 29.45 3.78
C THR A 58 -2.79 30.36 3.68
N VAL A 59 -2.13 30.37 2.51
CA VAL A 59 -1.07 31.35 2.20
C VAL A 59 -1.75 32.67 1.87
N GLN A 60 -1.72 33.60 2.81
CA GLN A 60 -2.02 35.01 2.55
C GLN A 60 -0.84 35.65 1.81
N ASN A 61 -1.12 36.10 0.59
CA ASN A 61 -0.27 37.01 -0.17
C ASN A 61 0.00 38.29 0.64
N ASN A 62 1.26 38.58 0.92
CA ASN A 62 1.72 39.93 1.22
C ASN A 62 3.01 40.19 0.44
N PHE A 63 2.86 40.95 -0.64
CA PHE A 63 3.96 41.60 -1.33
C PHE A 63 4.60 42.63 -0.39
N SER A 64 5.91 42.54 -0.19
CA SER A 64 6.73 43.61 0.39
C SER A 64 7.96 43.79 -0.50
N SER A 65 7.99 44.93 -1.19
CA SER A 65 9.03 45.35 -2.12
C SER A 65 10.39 45.51 -1.44
N ALA A 66 11.44 44.94 -2.04
CA ALA A 66 12.81 45.39 -1.83
C ALA A 66 13.61 45.23 -3.14
N ASN A 67 14.07 46.38 -3.65
CA ASN A 67 14.86 46.57 -4.87
C ASN A 67 16.21 45.86 -4.81
N PHE A 68 16.65 45.23 -5.90
CA PHE A 68 18.08 45.18 -6.26
C PHE A 68 18.29 45.23 -7.78
N GLN A 69 19.34 45.97 -8.15
CA GLN A 69 19.63 46.57 -9.45
C GLN A 69 19.93 45.61 -10.62
N ALA A 70 19.63 46.09 -11.82
CA ALA A 70 19.99 45.50 -13.11
C ALA A 70 21.45 45.79 -13.54
N PRO A 71 22.08 44.90 -14.32
CA PRO A 71 23.19 45.25 -15.21
C PRO A 71 22.78 45.21 -16.71
N PRO A 72 23.60 45.79 -17.62
CA PRO A 72 23.12 46.44 -18.83
C PRO A 72 23.06 45.58 -20.10
N THR A 73 22.32 46.09 -21.07
CA THR A 73 22.08 45.61 -22.44
C THR A 73 23.28 45.76 -23.39
N ARG A 74 23.49 44.74 -24.25
CA ARG A 74 24.08 44.73 -25.62
C ARG A 74 24.11 43.27 -26.10
N SER A 75 23.91 42.83 -27.33
CA SER A 75 23.27 43.29 -28.59
C SER A 75 23.24 42.04 -29.52
N ASN A 76 22.36 42.06 -30.51
CA ASN A 76 21.87 40.94 -31.36
C ASN A 76 22.87 40.04 -32.13
N ALA A 77 22.33 38.84 -32.44
CA ALA A 77 22.46 37.98 -33.64
C ALA A 77 23.73 37.10 -33.83
N ASP A 78 23.55 35.77 -33.83
CA ASP A 78 23.65 34.93 -35.05
C ASP A 78 23.38 33.42 -34.79
N THR A 79 22.36 32.93 -35.48
CA THR A 79 22.21 31.67 -36.23
C THR A 79 23.19 30.49 -36.01
N SER A 80 22.62 29.39 -35.49
CA SER A 80 22.71 28.00 -35.99
C SER A 80 23.79 27.00 -35.52
N THR A 81 23.25 25.82 -35.21
CA THR A 81 23.71 24.44 -35.52
C THR A 81 24.47 23.65 -34.45
N SER A 82 23.84 22.51 -34.16
CA SER A 82 24.19 21.36 -33.32
C SER A 82 25.67 21.05 -33.10
N ALA A 83 26.03 20.87 -31.83
CA ALA A 83 27.07 19.94 -31.42
C ALA A 83 26.42 18.89 -30.50
N SER A 84 26.27 17.70 -31.05
CA SER A 84 25.92 16.45 -30.38
C SER A 84 26.74 16.24 -29.11
N LEU A 85 26.09 16.34 -27.94
CA LEU A 85 26.63 15.80 -26.71
C LEU A 85 26.50 14.28 -26.79
N GLN A 86 27.60 13.62 -27.16
CA GLN A 86 27.80 12.20 -26.94
C GLN A 86 27.55 11.92 -25.45
N LEU A 87 26.41 11.29 -25.16
CA LEU A 87 26.21 10.58 -23.91
C LEU A 87 27.26 9.48 -23.87
N ASP A 88 28.22 9.64 -22.98
CA ASP A 88 29.26 8.67 -22.70
C ASP A 88 28.59 7.47 -22.01
N TRP A 89 28.30 6.43 -22.81
CA TRP A 89 27.59 5.21 -22.39
C TRP A 89 28.47 4.24 -21.59
N SER A 90 29.52 4.73 -20.93
CA SER A 90 30.51 3.91 -20.22
C SER A 90 30.15 3.59 -18.75
N ILE A 91 28.90 3.78 -18.33
CA ILE A 91 28.39 3.44 -16.98
C ILE A 91 27.39 2.26 -17.03
N PHE A 92 27.61 1.30 -17.93
CA PHE A 92 26.87 0.03 -17.98
C PHE A 92 27.71 -1.15 -17.51
N GLU A 93 28.41 -0.98 -16.40
CA GLU A 93 29.00 -2.10 -15.66
C GLU A 93 28.73 -1.89 -14.16
N ASP A 94 27.53 -2.27 -13.70
CA ASP A 94 27.31 -3.28 -12.66
C ASP A 94 25.78 -3.45 -12.49
N ASP A 95 25.18 -4.41 -13.19
CA ASP A 95 23.76 -4.82 -13.09
C ASP A 95 23.47 -5.52 -11.75
N LYS A 96 23.97 -4.95 -10.64
CA LYS A 96 23.82 -5.49 -9.31
C LYS A 96 23.02 -4.52 -8.46
N PRO A 97 21.88 -4.95 -7.89
CA PRO A 97 21.13 -4.09 -6.98
C PRO A 97 22.05 -3.63 -5.85
N SER A 98 22.15 -2.31 -5.66
CA SER A 98 22.96 -1.69 -4.63
C SER A 98 22.34 -2.00 -3.26
N PHE A 99 22.77 -3.10 -2.65
CA PHE A 99 22.44 -3.44 -1.28
C PHE A 99 23.24 -2.54 -0.33
N MET A 100 22.57 -2.02 0.68
CA MET A 100 23.16 -1.12 1.68
C MET A 100 23.24 -1.82 3.03
N SER A 101 24.24 -1.45 3.83
CA SER A 101 24.31 -1.96 5.20
C SER A 101 23.24 -1.32 6.09
N ARG A 102 22.84 -2.01 7.17
CA ARG A 102 21.91 -1.44 8.17
C ARG A 102 22.42 -0.11 8.72
N ASP A 103 23.71 -0.05 9.06
CA ASP A 103 24.35 1.16 9.59
C ASP A 103 24.29 2.32 8.59
N GLU A 104 24.46 2.04 7.30
CA GLU A 104 24.36 3.06 6.25
C GLU A 104 22.96 3.66 6.16
N ILE A 105 21.94 2.79 6.18
CA ILE A 105 20.52 3.18 6.13
C ILE A 105 20.13 3.98 7.38
N ASP A 106 20.58 3.55 8.56
CA ASP A 106 20.14 4.16 9.83
C ASP A 106 20.87 5.46 10.14
N ARG A 107 22.16 5.58 9.79
CA ARG A 107 23.00 6.73 10.17
C ARG A 107 23.16 7.78 9.06
N TYR A 108 23.05 7.41 7.79
CA TYR A 108 23.39 8.30 6.67
C TYR A 108 22.24 8.55 5.69
N SER A 109 20.99 8.23 6.07
CA SER A 109 19.82 8.54 5.23
C SER A 109 19.69 10.05 4.95
N PRO A 110 19.12 10.45 3.80
CA PRO A 110 18.80 11.85 3.52
C PRO A 110 17.87 12.45 4.59
N SER A 111 16.91 11.68 5.08
CA SER A 111 16.02 12.07 6.17
C SER A 111 16.78 12.41 7.46
N ARG A 112 17.87 11.68 7.76
CA ARG A 112 18.76 11.97 8.88
C ARG A 112 19.37 13.36 8.78
N LYS A 113 19.84 13.72 7.59
CA LYS A 113 20.48 15.01 7.31
C LYS A 113 19.50 16.17 7.49
N ASP A 114 18.22 15.92 7.25
CA ASP A 114 17.14 16.89 7.45
C ASP A 114 16.53 16.85 8.86
N GLY A 115 17.15 16.12 9.79
CA GLY A 115 16.80 16.15 11.22
C GLY A 115 15.70 15.16 11.64
N ILE A 116 15.35 14.17 10.80
CA ILE A 116 14.43 13.09 11.19
C ILE A 116 15.20 12.02 11.98
N ASP A 117 14.71 11.67 13.17
CA ASP A 117 15.35 10.67 14.02
C ASP A 117 15.09 9.22 13.53
N VAL A 118 15.75 8.19 14.11
CA VAL A 118 15.69 6.81 13.56
C VAL A 118 14.31 6.22 13.79
N ARG A 119 13.71 6.50 14.95
CA ARG A 119 12.41 5.94 15.30
C ARG A 119 11.31 6.57 14.46
N HIS A 120 11.38 7.88 14.24
CA HIS A 120 10.42 8.57 13.36
C HIS A 120 10.57 8.12 11.91
N GLU A 121 11.79 8.00 11.38
CA GLU A 121 12.00 7.51 10.02
C GLU A 121 11.44 6.08 9.84
N THR A 122 11.72 5.18 10.78
CA THR A 122 11.14 3.82 10.80
C THR A 122 9.61 3.84 10.85
N HIS A 123 9.01 4.73 11.66
CA HIS A 123 7.56 4.89 11.71
C HIS A 123 6.98 5.39 10.38
N LEU A 124 7.66 6.34 9.71
CA LEU A 124 7.25 6.84 8.40
C LEU A 124 7.28 5.71 7.37
N ARG A 125 8.33 4.88 7.37
CA ARG A 125 8.43 3.67 6.53
C ARG A 125 7.26 2.72 6.73
N TYR A 126 7.01 2.35 7.98
CA TYR A 126 5.88 1.50 8.33
C TYR A 126 4.54 2.11 7.85
N SER A 127 4.35 3.41 8.04
CA SER A 127 3.07 4.07 7.72
C SER A 127 2.75 4.07 6.22
N TYR A 128 3.72 4.32 5.33
CA TYR A 128 3.44 4.25 3.89
C TYR A 128 3.30 2.80 3.41
N CYS A 129 4.00 1.83 4.01
CA CYS A 129 3.82 0.42 3.70
C CYS A 129 2.43 -0.07 4.10
N ALA A 130 1.94 0.31 5.29
CA ALA A 130 0.58 -0.01 5.72
C ALA A 130 -0.47 0.63 4.79
N TYR A 131 -0.23 1.88 4.38
CA TYR A 131 -1.06 2.56 3.40
C TYR A 131 -1.08 1.85 2.03
N LEU A 132 0.08 1.47 1.50
CA LEU A 132 0.21 0.72 0.25
C LEU A 132 -0.53 -0.61 0.30
N GLN A 133 -0.43 -1.33 1.43
CA GLN A 133 -1.18 -2.57 1.63
C GLN A 133 -2.69 -2.32 1.50
N ASN A 134 -3.21 -1.31 2.21
CA ASN A 134 -4.64 -1.00 2.18
C ASN A 134 -5.10 -0.55 0.79
N LEU A 135 -4.35 0.33 0.14
CA LEU A 135 -4.66 0.83 -1.19
C LEU A 135 -4.61 -0.29 -2.23
N GLY A 136 -3.57 -1.12 -2.20
CA GLY A 136 -3.43 -2.25 -3.11
C GLY A 136 -4.55 -3.29 -2.95
N MET A 137 -4.93 -3.62 -1.71
CA MET A 137 -6.07 -4.49 -1.44
C MET A 137 -7.38 -3.89 -1.93
N ARG A 138 -7.59 -2.58 -1.73
CA ARG A 138 -8.79 -1.86 -2.20
C ARG A 138 -8.90 -1.83 -3.73
N LEU A 139 -7.76 -1.83 -4.42
CA LEU A 139 -7.65 -1.89 -5.89
C LEU A 139 -7.52 -3.33 -6.42
N GLU A 140 -7.65 -4.33 -5.56
CA GLU A 140 -7.55 -5.76 -5.91
C GLU A 140 -6.25 -6.07 -6.67
N LEU A 141 -5.12 -5.49 -6.23
CA LEU A 141 -3.81 -5.73 -6.82
C LEU A 141 -3.16 -7.00 -6.23
N PRO A 142 -2.40 -7.77 -7.03
CA PRO A 142 -1.58 -8.87 -6.53
C PRO A 142 -0.58 -8.42 -5.46
N GLN A 143 -0.24 -9.31 -4.52
CA GLN A 143 0.76 -9.00 -3.48
C GLN A 143 2.16 -8.73 -4.05
N THR A 144 2.50 -9.29 -5.21
CA THR A 144 3.74 -8.96 -5.94
C THR A 144 3.75 -7.47 -6.31
N THR A 145 2.70 -6.97 -6.95
CA THR A 145 2.55 -5.55 -7.30
C THR A 145 2.64 -4.63 -6.09
N ILE A 146 1.98 -4.98 -4.99
CA ILE A 146 2.05 -4.20 -3.73
C ILE A 146 3.47 -4.24 -3.16
N GLY A 147 4.11 -5.40 -3.16
CA GLY A 147 5.51 -5.57 -2.74
C GLY A 147 6.46 -4.72 -3.58
N THR A 148 6.28 -4.68 -4.90
CA THR A 148 7.08 -3.86 -5.83
C THR A 148 6.93 -2.38 -5.47
N ALA A 149 5.70 -1.91 -5.25
CA ALA A 149 5.45 -0.54 -4.82
C ALA A 149 6.14 -0.19 -3.50
N MET A 150 6.14 -1.10 -2.51
CA MET A 150 6.84 -0.90 -1.24
C MET A 150 8.35 -0.78 -1.45
N VAL A 151 8.95 -1.66 -2.27
CA VAL A 151 10.37 -1.63 -2.58
C VAL A 151 10.75 -0.35 -3.32
N LEU A 152 9.94 0.10 -4.29
CA LEU A 152 10.17 1.38 -4.98
C LEU A 152 10.14 2.57 -3.99
N CYS A 153 9.21 2.58 -3.02
CA CYS A 153 9.17 3.60 -1.98
C CYS A 153 10.41 3.56 -1.08
N HIS A 154 10.83 2.37 -0.63
CA HIS A 154 12.04 2.21 0.15
C HIS A 154 13.27 2.72 -0.61
N ARG A 155 13.43 2.33 -1.88
CA ARG A 155 14.52 2.79 -2.75
C ARG A 155 14.50 4.30 -2.97
N PHE A 156 13.30 4.89 -3.04
CA PHE A 156 13.12 6.34 -3.18
C PHE A 156 13.57 7.08 -1.91
N PHE A 157 13.06 6.70 -0.74
CA PHE A 157 13.33 7.39 0.53
C PHE A 157 14.72 7.13 1.12
N VAL A 158 15.46 6.19 0.56
CA VAL A 158 16.91 6.08 0.77
C VAL A 158 17.69 7.16 0.02
N ARG A 159 17.17 7.66 -1.10
CA ARG A 159 17.81 8.70 -1.94
C ARG A 159 17.23 10.09 -1.70
N ARG A 160 16.01 10.17 -1.18
CA ARG A 160 15.26 11.40 -0.91
C ARG A 160 14.77 11.43 0.53
N SER A 161 14.66 12.64 1.07
CA SER A 161 14.23 12.82 2.45
C SER A 161 12.71 12.77 2.59
N HIS A 162 12.26 12.16 3.70
CA HIS A 162 10.88 12.23 4.16
C HIS A 162 10.44 13.64 4.58
N ALA A 163 11.37 14.55 4.90
CA ALA A 163 11.03 15.93 5.27
C ALA A 163 10.56 16.75 4.05
N CYS A 164 11.02 16.39 2.85
CA CYS A 164 10.78 17.16 1.63
C CYS A 164 9.64 16.61 0.75
N HIS A 165 9.18 15.38 1.00
CA HIS A 165 8.22 14.71 0.12
C HIS A 165 7.08 14.07 0.90
N ASP A 166 5.85 14.25 0.42
CA ASP A 166 4.68 13.57 0.97
C ASP A 166 4.75 12.07 0.67
N ARG A 167 4.95 11.29 1.74
CA ARG A 167 5.05 9.82 1.67
C ARG A 167 3.84 9.14 1.05
N PHE A 168 2.64 9.68 1.21
CA PHE A 168 1.43 9.05 0.68
C PHE A 168 1.23 9.37 -0.81
N LEU A 169 1.62 10.57 -1.25
CA LEU A 169 1.68 10.91 -2.67
C LEU A 169 2.71 10.04 -3.39
N ILE A 170 3.93 9.94 -2.86
CA ILE A 170 4.99 9.07 -3.40
C ILE A 170 4.54 7.61 -3.40
N ALA A 171 3.92 7.13 -2.32
CA ALA A 171 3.39 5.77 -2.27
C ALA A 171 2.30 5.51 -3.32
N THR A 172 1.37 6.45 -3.52
CA THR A 172 0.33 6.31 -4.53
C THR A 172 0.92 6.24 -5.95
N ALA A 173 1.90 7.12 -6.24
CA ALA A 173 2.60 7.14 -7.52
C ALA A 173 3.43 5.86 -7.73
N ALA A 174 4.13 5.37 -6.68
CA ALA A 174 4.88 4.13 -6.73
C ALA A 174 3.98 2.91 -6.99
N LEU A 175 2.78 2.85 -6.39
CA LEU A 175 1.82 1.77 -6.64
C LEU A 175 1.27 1.83 -8.06
N PHE A 176 0.96 3.03 -8.56
CA PHE A 176 0.53 3.22 -9.94
C PHE A 176 1.62 2.78 -10.93
N LEU A 177 2.88 3.11 -10.66
CA LEU A 177 4.02 2.70 -11.47
C LEU A 177 4.26 1.19 -11.41
N ALA A 178 4.24 0.60 -10.22
CA ALA A 178 4.39 -0.84 -10.01
C ALA A 178 3.30 -1.64 -10.72
N ALA A 179 2.05 -1.17 -10.67
CA ALA A 179 0.94 -1.81 -11.38
C ALA A 179 1.17 -1.85 -12.90
N LYS A 180 1.81 -0.83 -13.47
CA LYS A 180 2.19 -0.84 -14.89
C LYS A 180 3.35 -1.79 -15.17
N SER A 181 4.39 -1.82 -14.33
CA SER A 181 5.56 -2.68 -14.56
C SER A 181 5.28 -4.17 -14.33
N GLU A 182 4.31 -4.49 -13.45
CA GLU A 182 3.92 -5.86 -13.09
C GLU A 182 2.71 -6.36 -13.92
N GLU A 183 2.44 -5.75 -15.08
CA GLU A 183 1.34 -6.14 -15.99
C GLU A 183 -0.03 -6.25 -15.30
N SER A 184 -0.28 -5.42 -14.29
CA SER A 184 -1.54 -5.32 -13.54
C SER A 184 -2.08 -3.88 -13.49
N PRO A 185 -2.09 -3.13 -14.61
CA PRO A 185 -2.36 -1.70 -14.59
C PRO A 185 -3.80 -1.42 -14.14
N ARG A 186 -3.96 -0.33 -13.39
CA ARG A 186 -5.27 0.20 -12.97
C ARG A 186 -5.50 1.59 -13.56
N PRO A 187 -6.74 1.96 -13.91
CA PRO A 187 -7.05 3.31 -14.37
C PRO A 187 -6.65 4.34 -13.31
N LEU A 188 -5.92 5.37 -13.73
CA LEU A 188 -5.40 6.43 -12.86
C LEU A 188 -6.47 7.01 -11.93
N ASN A 189 -7.64 7.37 -12.47
CA ASN A 189 -8.72 7.97 -11.69
C ASN A 189 -9.25 7.03 -10.59
N ASN A 190 -9.20 5.70 -10.80
CA ASN A 190 -9.59 4.73 -9.79
C ASN A 190 -8.55 4.67 -8.66
N VAL A 191 -7.27 4.74 -9.01
CA VAL A 191 -6.17 4.79 -8.03
C VAL A 191 -6.26 6.07 -7.18
N LEU A 192 -6.45 7.23 -7.82
CA LEU A 192 -6.59 8.53 -7.12
C LEU A 192 -7.83 8.56 -6.23
N ARG A 193 -8.96 8.02 -6.72
CA ARG A 193 -10.19 7.91 -5.92
C ARG A 193 -9.96 7.06 -4.68
N ALA A 194 -9.50 5.83 -4.84
CA ALA A 194 -9.24 4.93 -3.70
C ALA A 194 -8.21 5.51 -2.72
N SER A 195 -7.18 6.18 -3.25
CA SER A 195 -6.17 6.87 -2.46
C SER A 195 -6.77 7.99 -1.61
N SER A 196 -7.58 8.88 -2.19
CA SER A 196 -8.23 9.98 -1.47
C SER A 196 -9.22 9.49 -0.42
N GLU A 197 -10.00 8.44 -0.72
CA GLU A 197 -10.92 7.83 0.25
C GLU A 197 -10.19 7.28 1.48
N ILE A 198 -9.04 6.61 1.28
CA ILE A 198 -8.23 6.08 2.38
C ILE A 198 -7.59 7.19 3.20
N LEU A 199 -7.04 8.23 2.56
CA LEU A 199 -6.36 9.33 3.25
C LEU A 199 -7.31 10.17 4.10
N HIS A 200 -8.51 10.44 3.58
CA HIS A 200 -9.49 11.27 4.28
C HIS A 200 -10.48 10.47 5.12
N LYS A 201 -10.50 9.13 4.98
CA LYS A 201 -11.48 8.24 5.63
C LYS A 201 -12.93 8.66 5.34
N GLN A 202 -13.18 9.12 4.12
CA GLN A 202 -14.47 9.64 3.66
C GLN A 202 -14.72 9.15 2.23
N ASP A 203 -16.00 9.00 1.87
CA ASP A 203 -16.37 8.64 0.51
C ASP A 203 -16.03 9.75 -0.49
N PHE A 204 -15.64 9.38 -1.71
CA PHE A 204 -15.24 10.32 -2.74
C PHE A 204 -16.32 11.36 -3.08
N THR A 205 -17.59 10.98 -2.98
CA THR A 205 -18.73 11.88 -3.17
C THR A 205 -18.70 13.02 -2.14
N MET A 206 -18.42 12.71 -0.89
CA MET A 206 -18.31 13.71 0.19
C MET A 206 -17.09 14.60 -0.01
N LEU A 207 -15.96 14.04 -0.46
CA LEU A 207 -14.75 14.81 -0.78
C LEU A 207 -15.00 15.84 -1.90
N SER A 208 -15.81 15.47 -2.89
CA SER A 208 -16.19 16.36 -4.00
C SER A 208 -16.99 17.58 -3.55
N TYR A 209 -17.68 17.49 -2.41
CA TYR A 209 -18.37 18.64 -1.80
C TYR A 209 -17.47 19.42 -0.83
N LEU A 210 -16.49 18.77 -0.21
CA LEU A 210 -15.63 19.37 0.82
C LEU A 210 -14.47 20.17 0.22
N PHE A 211 -13.96 19.75 -0.95
CA PHE A 211 -12.78 20.36 -1.57
C PHE A 211 -13.13 21.28 -2.76
N PRO A 212 -12.21 22.20 -3.14
CA PRO A 212 -12.37 23.09 -4.29
C PRO A 212 -12.58 22.33 -5.60
N ILE A 213 -13.36 22.85 -6.55
CA ILE A 213 -13.80 22.15 -7.77
C ILE A 213 -12.65 21.44 -8.55
N ASP A 214 -11.45 22.00 -8.54
CA ASP A 214 -10.26 21.53 -9.26
C ASP A 214 -9.32 20.63 -8.43
N TRP A 215 -9.66 20.31 -7.18
CA TRP A 215 -8.81 19.54 -6.26
C TRP A 215 -8.34 18.21 -6.85
N PHE A 216 -9.23 17.52 -7.57
CA PHE A 216 -8.94 16.20 -8.13
C PHE A 216 -7.99 16.28 -9.32
N GLU A 217 -8.12 17.34 -10.13
CA GLU A 217 -7.21 17.62 -11.24
C GLU A 217 -5.83 18.00 -10.74
N GLN A 218 -5.75 18.86 -9.72
CA GLN A 218 -4.47 19.17 -9.06
C GLN A 218 -3.83 17.92 -8.42
N TYR A 219 -4.64 17.01 -7.87
CA TYR A 219 -4.12 15.76 -7.33
C TYR A 219 -3.55 14.86 -8.43
N ARG A 220 -4.22 14.81 -9.58
CA ARG A 220 -3.75 14.10 -10.78
C ARG A 220 -2.41 14.65 -11.28
N GLU A 221 -2.27 15.97 -11.37
CA GLU A 221 -1.01 16.64 -11.77
C GLU A 221 0.14 16.32 -10.81
N ARG A 222 -0.10 16.47 -9.50
CA ARG A 222 0.90 16.11 -8.47
C ARG A 222 1.31 14.64 -8.53
N LEU A 223 0.40 13.73 -8.90
CA LEU A 223 0.74 12.32 -9.07
C LEU A 223 1.70 12.12 -10.26
N PHE A 224 1.48 12.80 -11.39
CA PHE A 224 2.39 12.72 -12.54
C PHE A 224 3.78 13.28 -12.22
N GLU A 225 3.85 14.39 -11.49
CA GLU A 225 5.12 14.94 -11.01
C GLU A 225 5.85 13.96 -10.09
N ALA A 226 5.12 13.34 -9.14
CA ALA A 226 5.65 12.33 -8.24
C ALA A 226 6.12 11.08 -9.00
N GLU A 227 5.38 10.63 -10.00
CA GLU A 227 5.76 9.51 -10.87
C GLU A 227 7.07 9.79 -11.60
N GLN A 228 7.19 10.95 -12.24
CA GLN A 228 8.42 11.36 -12.92
C GLN A 228 9.59 11.48 -11.95
N LEU A 229 9.34 11.99 -10.74
CA LEU A 229 10.35 12.11 -9.70
C LEU A 229 10.84 10.74 -9.22
N ILE A 230 9.96 9.74 -9.09
CA ILE A 230 10.34 8.36 -8.75
C ILE A 230 11.20 7.77 -9.88
N LEU A 231 10.74 7.85 -11.13
CA LEU A 231 11.46 7.30 -12.29
C LEU A 231 12.89 7.86 -12.40
N THR A 232 13.03 9.18 -12.28
CA THR A 232 14.33 9.86 -12.35
C THR A 232 15.20 9.58 -11.13
N THR A 233 14.63 9.49 -9.92
CA THR A 233 15.39 9.17 -8.70
C THR A 233 15.88 7.72 -8.69
N LEU A 234 15.13 6.80 -9.29
CA LEU A 234 15.47 5.38 -9.37
C LEU A 234 16.23 5.01 -10.66
N ASN A 235 16.59 5.98 -11.50
CA ASN A 235 17.23 5.75 -12.81
C ASN A 235 16.47 4.70 -13.64
N PHE A 236 15.13 4.70 -13.58
CA PHE A 236 14.26 3.74 -14.27
C PHE A 236 14.45 2.26 -13.85
N GLU A 237 15.13 1.98 -12.73
CA GLU A 237 15.29 0.64 -12.17
C GLU A 237 14.02 0.19 -11.42
N LEU A 238 13.02 -0.27 -12.19
CA LEU A 238 11.72 -0.70 -11.65
C LEU A 238 11.63 -2.21 -11.40
N ASN A 239 12.61 -2.98 -11.87
CA ASN A 239 12.61 -4.43 -11.69
C ASN A 239 12.82 -4.79 -10.21
N VAL A 240 11.88 -5.56 -9.66
CA VAL A 240 11.92 -6.03 -8.28
C VAL A 240 11.70 -7.54 -8.27
N GLN A 241 12.64 -8.24 -7.67
CA GLN A 241 12.50 -9.67 -7.40
C GLN A 241 11.87 -9.87 -6.03
N HIS A 242 10.99 -10.88 -5.91
CA HIS A 242 10.28 -11.17 -4.67
C HIS A 242 10.69 -12.51 -4.04
N PRO A 243 10.69 -12.62 -2.70
CA PRO A 243 11.01 -13.82 -1.95
C PRO A 243 9.89 -14.86 -1.98
N TYR A 244 8.69 -14.52 -2.47
CA TYR A 244 7.53 -15.41 -2.47
C TYR A 244 7.76 -16.69 -3.30
N ALA A 245 8.27 -16.55 -4.53
CA ALA A 245 8.55 -17.69 -5.41
C ALA A 245 9.74 -18.54 -4.92
N PRO A 246 10.90 -17.95 -4.54
CA PRO A 246 11.98 -18.70 -3.91
C PRO A 246 11.54 -19.46 -2.66
N LEU A 247 10.77 -18.81 -1.78
CA LEU A 247 10.27 -19.41 -0.55
C LEU A 247 9.45 -20.67 -0.82
N THR A 248 8.41 -20.54 -1.65
CA THR A 248 7.50 -21.65 -1.95
C THR A 248 8.20 -22.79 -2.69
N SER A 249 9.10 -22.46 -3.63
CA SER A 249 9.91 -23.46 -4.36
C SER A 249 10.75 -24.31 -3.42
N VAL A 250 11.49 -23.69 -2.50
CA VAL A 250 12.36 -24.42 -1.57
C VAL A 250 11.56 -25.21 -0.53
N LEU A 251 10.50 -24.62 0.05
CA LEU A 251 9.66 -25.33 1.01
C LEU A 251 8.96 -26.55 0.42
N ASN A 252 8.55 -26.49 -0.86
CA ASN A 252 7.99 -27.63 -1.57
C ASN A 252 9.02 -28.73 -1.83
N LYS A 253 10.25 -28.37 -2.23
CA LYS A 253 11.35 -29.33 -2.43
C LYS A 253 11.71 -30.10 -1.16
N LEU A 254 11.67 -29.42 -0.01
CA LEU A 254 11.98 -30.00 1.29
C LEU A 254 10.87 -30.90 1.84
N GLY A 255 9.73 -31.03 1.16
CA GLY A 255 8.56 -31.75 1.68
C GLY A 255 7.91 -31.07 2.90
N LEU A 256 8.32 -29.84 3.21
CA LEU A 256 7.83 -29.01 4.31
C LEU A 256 6.61 -28.17 3.89
N SER A 257 5.81 -28.66 2.95
CA SER A 257 4.57 -28.04 2.46
C SER A 257 3.43 -28.07 3.49
N LYS A 258 3.76 -28.16 4.80
CA LYS A 258 2.79 -27.90 5.86
C LYS A 258 2.28 -26.48 5.66
N THR A 259 0.98 -26.36 5.35
CA THR A 259 0.31 -25.09 5.10
C THR A 259 0.58 -24.06 6.20
N ILE A 260 0.68 -24.50 7.45
CA ILE A 260 0.99 -23.64 8.60
C ILE A 260 2.39 -23.00 8.49
N LEU A 261 3.41 -23.77 8.12
CA LEU A 261 4.78 -23.26 8.01
C LEU A 261 4.92 -22.28 6.84
N VAL A 262 4.35 -22.64 5.68
CA VAL A 262 4.36 -21.78 4.49
C VAL A 262 3.63 -20.47 4.78
N ASN A 263 2.44 -20.53 5.39
CA ASN A 263 1.67 -19.33 5.72
C ASN A 263 2.39 -18.45 6.74
N LEU A 264 3.01 -19.04 7.77
CA LEU A 264 3.79 -18.29 8.74
C LEU A 264 5.00 -17.62 8.09
N ALA A 265 5.74 -18.33 7.24
CA ALA A 265 6.88 -17.77 6.53
C ALA A 265 6.47 -16.65 5.57
N LEU A 266 5.36 -16.80 4.85
CA LEU A 266 4.81 -15.74 3.99
C LEU A 266 4.39 -14.49 4.78
N ASN A 267 3.83 -14.67 5.98
CA ASN A 267 3.50 -13.56 6.86
C ASN A 267 4.77 -12.86 7.36
N LEU A 268 5.81 -13.61 7.75
CA LEU A 268 7.11 -13.04 8.15
C LEU A 268 7.76 -12.25 7.01
N VAL A 269 7.73 -12.78 5.78
CA VAL A 269 8.17 -12.05 4.59
C VAL A 269 7.40 -10.74 4.42
N SER A 270 6.09 -10.77 4.61
CA SER A 270 5.23 -9.60 4.46
C SER A 270 5.48 -8.55 5.55
N GLU A 271 5.82 -8.95 6.77
CA GLU A 271 6.32 -8.01 7.79
C GLU A 271 7.69 -7.46 7.41
N GLY A 272 8.58 -8.31 6.89
CA GLY A 272 9.90 -7.89 6.39
C GLY A 272 9.82 -6.81 5.31
N LEU A 273 8.81 -6.85 4.43
CA LEU A 273 8.51 -5.83 3.42
C LEU A 273 8.27 -4.43 3.97
N ARG A 274 7.80 -4.34 5.21
CA ARG A 274 7.54 -3.05 5.86
C ARG A 274 8.81 -2.43 6.46
N SER A 275 9.91 -3.19 6.49
CA SER A 275 11.20 -2.78 7.03
C SER A 275 12.24 -2.49 5.94
N SER A 276 13.43 -2.04 6.34
CA SER A 276 14.58 -1.83 5.46
C SER A 276 15.26 -3.13 4.98
N LEU A 277 14.77 -4.32 5.35
CA LEU A 277 15.39 -5.61 5.00
C LEU A 277 15.61 -5.77 3.48
N TRP A 278 14.68 -5.24 2.69
CA TRP A 278 14.70 -5.33 1.22
C TRP A 278 15.77 -4.48 0.55
N LEU A 279 16.34 -3.53 1.28
CA LEU A 279 17.47 -2.72 0.85
C LEU A 279 18.79 -3.37 1.24
N GLN A 280 18.78 -4.32 2.18
CA GLN A 280 19.98 -4.92 2.76
C GLN A 280 20.29 -6.31 2.16
N PHE A 281 19.25 -7.08 1.83
CA PHE A 281 19.39 -8.48 1.48
C PHE A 281 18.67 -8.85 0.19
N LYS A 282 19.21 -9.85 -0.51
CA LYS A 282 18.55 -10.45 -1.67
C LYS A 282 17.24 -11.13 -1.26
N PRO A 283 16.25 -11.21 -2.18
CA PRO A 283 14.99 -11.88 -1.89
C PRO A 283 15.16 -13.34 -1.44
N GLU A 284 16.13 -14.08 -1.98
CA GLU A 284 16.42 -15.46 -1.56
C GLU A 284 16.85 -15.53 -0.09
N HIS A 285 17.62 -14.53 0.37
CA HIS A 285 18.08 -14.44 1.75
C HIS A 285 16.92 -14.13 2.71
N ILE A 286 16.01 -13.22 2.30
CA ILE A 286 14.81 -12.87 3.07
C ILE A 286 13.89 -14.10 3.18
N ALA A 287 13.69 -14.82 2.08
CA ALA A 287 12.92 -16.07 2.06
C ALA A 287 13.51 -17.11 3.03
N ALA A 288 14.83 -17.31 2.99
CA ALA A 288 15.53 -18.24 3.88
C ALA A 288 15.35 -17.87 5.36
N GLY A 289 15.57 -16.60 5.71
CA GLY A 289 15.44 -16.10 7.08
C GLY A 289 14.01 -16.23 7.62
N ALA A 290 13.01 -15.95 6.78
CA ALA A 290 11.60 -16.12 7.13
C ALA A 290 11.23 -17.60 7.32
N ALA A 291 11.69 -18.51 6.44
CA ALA A 291 11.47 -19.94 6.59
C ALA A 291 12.10 -20.49 7.87
N TYR A 292 13.34 -20.09 8.15
CA TYR A 292 14.07 -20.49 9.36
C TYR A 292 13.35 -20.02 10.64
N LEU A 293 12.96 -18.75 10.68
CA LEU A 293 12.25 -18.19 11.83
C LEU A 293 10.87 -18.82 12.02
N ALA A 294 10.13 -19.06 10.93
CA ALA A 294 8.83 -19.74 10.98
C ALA A 294 8.94 -21.15 11.58
N ALA A 295 9.93 -21.93 11.15
CA ALA A 295 10.13 -23.28 11.67
C ALA A 295 10.57 -23.27 13.14
N LYS A 296 11.39 -22.30 13.54
CA LYS A 296 11.76 -22.09 14.95
C LYS A 296 10.52 -21.80 15.81
N PHE A 297 9.59 -20.96 15.35
CA PHE A 297 8.32 -20.72 16.05
C PHE A 297 7.42 -21.95 16.12
N LEU A 298 7.53 -22.86 15.15
CA LEU A 298 6.80 -24.13 15.14
C LEU A 298 7.53 -25.26 15.87
N ASN A 299 8.66 -24.99 16.53
CA ASN A 299 9.52 -25.99 17.17
C ASN A 299 9.89 -27.16 16.23
N MET A 300 10.07 -26.87 14.94
CA MET A 300 10.49 -27.86 13.94
C MET A 300 12.02 -27.90 13.88
N ASP A 301 12.59 -29.10 14.01
CA ASP A 301 14.04 -29.29 14.01
C ASP A 301 14.59 -29.27 12.58
N LEU A 302 14.76 -28.07 12.04
CA LEU A 302 15.33 -27.86 10.70
C LEU A 302 16.80 -28.30 10.58
N ALA A 303 17.50 -28.55 11.69
CA ALA A 303 18.87 -29.03 11.65
C ALA A 303 18.97 -30.50 11.20
N ALA A 304 17.88 -31.28 11.36
CA ALA A 304 17.82 -32.67 10.92
C ALA A 304 17.63 -32.79 9.39
N ASP A 305 16.89 -31.87 8.79
CA ASP A 305 16.69 -31.79 7.35
C ASP A 305 17.80 -30.94 6.71
N ARG A 306 18.94 -31.59 6.39
CA ARG A 306 20.01 -31.15 5.47
C ARG A 306 20.07 -29.62 5.21
N ASN A 307 20.98 -28.92 5.89
CA ASN A 307 21.47 -27.57 5.56
C ASN A 307 20.51 -26.73 4.68
N ILE A 308 19.30 -26.43 5.14
CA ILE A 308 18.27 -25.69 4.37
C ILE A 308 18.82 -24.40 3.77
N TRP A 309 19.78 -23.77 4.46
CA TRP A 309 20.49 -22.59 3.98
C TRP A 309 21.29 -22.83 2.68
N GLN A 310 21.78 -24.06 2.42
CA GLN A 310 22.44 -24.42 1.15
C GLN A 310 21.46 -24.45 -0.03
N GLU A 311 20.21 -24.90 0.17
CA GLU A 311 19.16 -24.85 -0.87
C GLU A 311 18.76 -23.41 -1.21
N PHE A 312 18.79 -22.52 -0.21
CA PHE A 312 18.60 -21.08 -0.43
C PHE A 312 19.87 -20.35 -0.92
N GLN A 313 21.01 -21.05 -1.08
CA GLN A 313 22.31 -20.46 -1.43
C GLN A 313 22.76 -19.34 -0.47
N THR A 314 22.44 -19.49 0.82
CA THR A 314 22.68 -18.50 1.88
C THR A 314 23.76 -18.95 2.86
N THR A 315 24.54 -18.00 3.39
CA THR A 315 25.46 -18.26 4.49
C THR A 315 24.72 -18.25 5.85
N PRO A 316 25.15 -19.05 6.83
CA PRO A 316 24.53 -19.06 8.16
C PRO A 316 24.53 -17.70 8.87
N SER A 317 25.54 -16.84 8.62
CA SER A 317 25.61 -15.49 9.18
C SER A 317 24.47 -14.60 8.67
N ILE A 318 24.26 -14.55 7.35
CA ILE A 318 23.18 -13.77 6.73
C ILE A 318 21.82 -14.27 7.20
N LEU A 319 21.66 -15.60 7.33
CA LEU A 319 20.43 -16.19 7.84
C LEU A 319 20.11 -15.72 9.26
N GLN A 320 21.11 -15.74 10.15
CA GLN A 320 20.96 -15.27 11.52
C GLN A 320 20.60 -13.79 11.55
N ASP A 321 21.30 -12.96 10.78
CA ASP A 321 21.06 -11.51 10.72
C ASP A 321 19.63 -11.18 10.24
N VAL A 322 19.19 -11.80 9.15
CA VAL A 322 17.82 -11.62 8.62
C VAL A 322 16.79 -12.10 9.64
N SER A 323 17.00 -13.28 10.24
CA SER A 323 16.05 -13.84 11.22
C SER A 323 15.94 -12.98 12.48
N GLN A 324 17.05 -12.38 12.93
CA GLN A 324 17.07 -11.50 14.09
C GLN A 324 16.38 -10.17 13.79
N GLN A 325 16.67 -9.56 12.63
CA GLN A 325 15.97 -8.35 12.21
C GLN A 325 14.47 -8.59 11.99
N LEU A 326 14.06 -9.75 11.46
CA LEU A 326 12.64 -10.11 11.36
C LEU A 326 12.00 -10.29 12.74
N LEU A 327 12.72 -10.87 13.70
CA LEU A 327 12.24 -11.04 15.08
C LEU A 327 12.04 -9.69 15.79
N GLU A 328 12.90 -8.70 15.52
CA GLU A 328 12.77 -7.32 16.06
C GLU A 328 11.48 -6.61 15.62
N LEU A 329 10.77 -7.12 14.60
CA LEU A 329 9.51 -6.56 14.12
C LEU A 329 8.28 -7.03 14.92
N PHE A 330 8.42 -8.00 15.83
CA PHE A 330 7.34 -8.60 16.62
C PHE A 330 7.48 -8.33 18.12
#